data_AF-A0A8S3F6A9-F1
#
_entry.id   AF-A0A8S3F6A9-F1
#
_cell.length_a   1.000
_cell.length_b   1.000
_cell.length_c   1.000
_cell.angle_alpha   90.00
_cell.angle_beta   90.00
_cell.angle_gamma   90.00
#
_symmetry.space_group_name_H-M   'P 1'
#
loop_
_entity.id
_entity.type
_entity.pdbx_description
1 polymer ?
#
loop_
_entity_poly.entity_id
_entity_poly.type
_entity_poly.pdbx_seq_one_letter_code
_entity_poly.pdbx_strand_id
1 'polypeptide(L)'
;MLATFRGYCIRVGCADHYLNKQLQHAFESEQLHVNKNVVEKVDCDIVQNIDTRFNGALMIMDNFAELFFELPSALVNSNFMMNYNLIEKDLLDCVCKFLEPFEEVIVNLSEEQRPTLHKVIPLRQTLINSCVVEANDLANDSNGIIQLKVFLVRRLNNAWPISDEHRLATILHPKFKKFECSPDEKGKSINVLKSQFQKHQTIISPSCTNSLVSNRGGTLTLFCFNKV
;
A
#
# COMPACT_ATOMS: atom_id res chain seq x y z
N MET A 1 8.19 -10.90 2.93
CA MET A 1 8.07 -11.16 4.38
C MET A 1 7.82 -12.66 4.61
N LEU A 2 8.34 -13.25 5.68
CA LEU A 2 8.00 -14.61 6.07
C LEU A 2 7.04 -14.53 7.26
N ALA A 3 5.86 -15.13 7.12
CA ALA A 3 4.92 -15.31 8.22
C ALA A 3 5.08 -16.73 8.75
N THR A 4 5.44 -16.85 10.02
CA THR A 4 5.56 -18.14 10.70
C THR A 4 4.38 -18.36 11.63
N PHE A 5 3.69 -19.49 11.44
CA PHE A 5 2.61 -19.89 12.34
C PHE A 5 2.66 -21.41 12.52
N ARG A 6 2.80 -21.86 13.78
CA ARG A 6 2.79 -23.28 14.18
C ARG A 6 3.74 -24.18 13.37
N GLY A 7 4.96 -23.71 13.09
CA GLY A 7 5.98 -24.48 12.38
C GLY A 7 5.87 -24.43 10.85
N TYR A 8 4.84 -23.78 10.29
CA TYR A 8 4.74 -23.48 8.87
C TYR A 8 5.29 -22.09 8.58
N CYS A 9 6.08 -21.98 7.51
CA CYS A 9 6.62 -20.73 7.01
C CYS A 9 5.96 -20.40 5.67
N ILE A 10 5.21 -19.31 5.62
CA ILE A 10 4.51 -18.84 4.42
C ILE A 10 5.18 -17.55 3.96
N ARG A 11 5.51 -17.47 2.67
CA ARG A 11 6.02 -16.24 2.07
C ARG A 11 4.83 -15.29 1.81
N VAL A 12 4.83 -14.17 2.50
CA VAL A 12 3.88 -13.07 2.30
C VAL A 12 4.58 -11.96 1.51
N GLY A 13 3.90 -11.41 0.51
CA GLY A 13 4.42 -10.30 -0.30
C GLY A 13 4.76 -9.07 0.56
N CYS A 14 5.78 -8.30 0.15
CA CYS A 14 6.16 -7.07 0.82
C CYS A 14 5.35 -5.91 0.24
N ALA A 15 4.50 -5.30 1.08
CA ALA A 15 3.52 -4.31 0.63
C ALA A 15 4.17 -2.97 0.22
N ASP A 16 5.21 -2.54 0.92
CA ASP A 16 6.02 -1.37 0.60
C ASP A 16 6.79 -1.55 -0.72
N HIS A 17 7.46 -2.69 -0.91
CA HIS A 17 8.17 -3.01 -2.16
C HIS A 17 7.20 -3.05 -3.35
N TYR A 18 6.01 -3.63 -3.14
CA TYR A 18 4.98 -3.66 -4.17
C TYR A 18 4.55 -2.25 -4.58
N LEU A 19 4.28 -1.37 -3.60
CA LEU A 19 3.85 0.01 -3.85
C LEU A 19 4.92 0.81 -4.59
N ASN A 20 6.18 0.73 -4.14
CA ASN A 20 7.33 1.33 -4.81
C ASN A 20 7.40 0.90 -6.28
N LYS A 21 7.21 -0.39 -6.57
CA LYS A 21 7.24 -0.91 -7.94
C LYS A 21 6.08 -0.41 -8.80
N GLN A 22 4.89 -0.21 -8.22
CA GLN A 22 3.77 0.36 -8.99
C GLN A 22 3.98 1.83 -9.32
N LEU A 23 4.56 2.59 -8.39
CA LEU A 23 4.89 3.99 -8.60
C LEU A 23 5.98 4.13 -9.67
N GLN A 24 7.05 3.33 -9.57
CA GLN A 24 8.07 3.25 -10.62
C GLN A 24 7.44 2.94 -11.99
N HIS A 25 6.60 1.92 -12.09
CA HIS A 25 5.89 1.62 -13.34
C HIS A 25 4.96 2.73 -13.81
N ALA A 26 4.37 3.52 -12.92
CA ALA A 26 3.50 4.62 -13.31
C ALA A 26 4.29 5.73 -14.02
N PHE A 27 5.50 6.02 -13.54
CA PHE A 27 6.39 7.05 -14.11
C PHE A 27 7.28 6.57 -15.25
N GLU A 28 7.54 5.26 -15.35
CA GLU A 28 8.32 4.66 -16.45
C GLU A 28 7.44 4.18 -17.61
N SER A 29 6.15 3.91 -17.41
CA SER A 29 5.35 3.31 -18.48
C SER A 29 5.04 4.31 -19.59
N GLU A 30 5.29 3.88 -20.82
CA GLU A 30 4.84 4.56 -22.04
C GLU A 30 3.30 4.66 -22.14
N GLN A 31 2.53 4.11 -21.19
CA GLN A 31 1.06 4.07 -21.21
C GLN A 31 0.39 5.36 -20.73
N LEU A 32 1.12 6.34 -20.20
CA LEU A 32 0.61 7.70 -20.00
C LEU A 32 0.45 8.47 -21.34
N HIS A 33 0.83 7.87 -22.49
CA HIS A 33 0.70 8.48 -23.82
C HIS A 33 -0.65 8.18 -24.52
N VAL A 34 -1.78 8.25 -23.82
CA VAL A 34 -3.11 8.10 -24.46
C VAL A 34 -3.70 9.47 -24.82
N ASN A 35 -2.94 10.29 -25.55
CA ASN A 35 -3.50 11.25 -26.50
C ASN A 35 -2.37 11.79 -27.40
N LYS A 36 -2.23 11.23 -28.60
CA LYS A 36 -1.19 11.57 -29.58
C LYS A 36 -1.26 13.01 -30.13
N ASN A 37 -2.15 13.88 -29.63
CA ASN A 37 -2.35 15.23 -30.17
C ASN A 37 -2.15 16.38 -29.16
N VAL A 38 -1.91 16.11 -27.88
CA VAL A 38 -1.44 17.13 -26.91
C VAL A 38 -0.49 16.40 -25.96
N VAL A 39 0.81 16.57 -26.20
CA VAL A 39 1.87 15.96 -25.40
C VAL A 39 2.06 16.80 -24.14
N GLU A 40 1.19 16.64 -23.15
CA GLU A 40 1.61 16.82 -21.75
C GLU A 40 2.29 15.51 -21.34
N LYS A 41 3.51 15.32 -21.83
CA LYS A 41 4.39 14.29 -21.28
C LYS A 41 4.76 14.80 -19.90
N VAL A 42 4.28 14.14 -18.84
CA VAL A 42 4.89 14.33 -17.52
C VAL A 42 6.27 13.68 -17.65
N ASP A 43 7.26 14.46 -18.08
CA ASP A 43 8.59 13.97 -18.41
C ASP A 43 9.34 13.71 -17.10
N CYS A 44 9.05 12.57 -16.49
CA CYS A 44 9.64 12.13 -15.24
C CYS A 44 11.02 11.48 -15.44
N ASP A 45 11.83 11.97 -16.37
CA ASP A 45 13.22 11.54 -16.57
C ASP A 45 14.07 11.74 -15.29
N ILE A 46 13.62 12.62 -14.40
CA ILE A 46 14.19 12.80 -13.03
C ILE A 46 14.03 11.52 -12.19
N VAL A 47 12.94 10.77 -12.37
CA VAL A 47 12.64 9.54 -11.61
C VAL A 47 13.38 8.33 -12.20
N GLN A 48 13.64 8.33 -13.52
CA GLN A 48 14.20 7.18 -14.25
C GLN A 48 15.69 6.90 -13.96
N ASN A 49 16.44 7.87 -13.44
CA ASN A 49 17.88 7.72 -13.15
C ASN A 49 18.21 7.37 -11.69
N ILE A 50 17.20 7.03 -10.90
CA ILE A 50 17.38 6.85 -9.46
C ILE A 50 17.19 5.36 -9.13
N ASP A 51 18.31 4.64 -8.96
CA ASP A 51 18.38 3.28 -8.39
C ASP A 51 17.91 3.21 -6.91
N THR A 52 17.48 4.34 -6.33
CA THR A 52 16.97 4.41 -4.97
C THR A 52 15.47 4.10 -4.92
N ARG A 53 15.01 3.51 -3.81
CA ARG A 53 13.58 3.27 -3.54
C ARG A 53 12.79 4.56 -3.80
N PHE A 54 11.53 4.47 -4.24
CA PHE A 54 10.70 5.61 -4.65
C PHE A 54 10.72 6.81 -3.69
N ASN A 55 10.83 6.57 -2.37
CA ASN A 55 10.99 7.64 -1.38
C ASN A 55 12.22 8.53 -1.65
N GLY A 56 13.33 7.98 -2.12
CA GLY A 56 14.50 8.77 -2.49
C GLY A 56 14.26 9.61 -3.74
N ALA A 57 13.47 9.11 -4.70
CA ALA A 57 13.08 9.89 -5.88
C ALA A 57 12.15 11.05 -5.50
N LEU A 58 11.17 10.83 -4.61
CA LEU A 58 10.30 11.90 -4.11
C LEU A 58 11.10 12.95 -3.34
N MET A 59 11.97 12.53 -2.42
CA MET A 59 12.85 13.44 -1.68
C MET A 59 13.73 14.30 -2.62
N ILE A 60 14.21 13.73 -3.72
CA ILE A 60 14.97 14.47 -4.73
C ILE A 60 14.06 15.47 -5.46
N MET A 61 12.84 15.09 -5.83
CA MET A 61 11.87 15.99 -6.46
C MET A 61 11.47 17.14 -5.53
N ASP A 62 11.25 16.88 -4.25
CA ASP A 62 10.93 17.92 -3.25
C ASP A 62 12.09 18.91 -3.07
N ASN A 63 13.31 18.41 -2.89
CA ASN A 63 14.50 19.26 -2.82
C ASN A 63 14.70 20.09 -4.12
N PHE A 64 14.40 19.49 -5.27
CA PHE A 64 14.48 20.17 -6.56
C PHE A 64 13.40 21.26 -6.69
N ALA A 65 12.18 21.01 -6.20
CA ALA A 65 11.09 21.98 -6.17
C ALA A 65 11.41 23.19 -5.26
N GLU A 66 12.04 22.94 -4.10
CA GLU A 66 12.51 23.97 -3.18
C GLU A 66 13.60 24.84 -3.81
N LEU A 67 14.60 24.22 -4.42
CA LEU A 67 15.74 24.92 -5.01
C LEU A 67 15.49 25.42 -6.44
N PHE A 68 14.28 25.23 -6.97
CA PHE A 68 13.97 25.44 -8.39
C PHE A 68 14.51 26.77 -8.90
N PHE A 69 14.17 27.90 -8.26
CA PHE A 69 14.58 29.23 -8.72
C PHE A 69 16.08 29.54 -8.55
N GLU A 70 16.80 28.79 -7.73
CA GLU A 70 18.23 28.98 -7.45
C GLU A 70 19.10 28.20 -8.44
N LEU A 71 18.60 27.07 -8.95
CA LEU A 71 19.32 26.17 -9.86
C LEU A 71 19.78 26.79 -11.19
N PRO A 72 19.04 27.69 -11.86
CA PRO A 72 19.49 28.33 -13.10
C PRO A 72 20.87 28.99 -12.98
N SER A 73 21.16 29.58 -11.81
CA SER A 73 22.44 30.26 -11.55
C SER A 73 23.63 29.29 -11.50
N ALA A 74 23.39 28.04 -11.12
CA ALA A 74 24.39 26.97 -11.08
C ALA A 74 24.51 26.22 -12.42
N LEU A 75 23.47 26.26 -13.27
CA LEU A 75 23.37 25.48 -14.51
C LEU A 75 23.78 26.23 -15.78
N VAL A 76 24.14 27.52 -15.67
CA VAL A 76 24.43 28.46 -16.78
C VAL A 76 25.37 27.90 -17.87
N ASN A 77 26.29 27.00 -17.53
CA ASN A 77 27.28 26.43 -18.47
C ASN A 77 27.05 24.95 -18.79
N SER A 78 25.87 24.41 -18.49
CA SER A 78 25.60 22.98 -18.60
C SER A 78 24.57 22.64 -19.68
N ASN A 79 24.74 21.50 -20.34
CA ASN A 79 23.75 20.96 -21.28
C ASN A 79 22.40 20.65 -20.62
N PHE A 80 22.36 20.62 -19.27
CA PHE A 80 21.14 20.38 -18.50
C PHE A 80 20.17 21.56 -18.50
N MET A 81 20.61 22.76 -18.90
CA MET A 81 19.74 23.94 -18.92
C MET A 81 18.59 23.82 -19.95
N MET A 82 18.80 23.09 -21.04
CA MET A 82 17.73 22.79 -22.00
C MET A 82 16.62 21.94 -21.37
N ASN A 83 17.00 20.92 -20.58
CA ASN A 83 16.03 20.06 -19.91
C ASN A 83 15.34 20.79 -18.75
N TYR A 84 16.07 21.63 -18.02
CA TYR A 84 15.51 22.45 -16.94
C TYR A 84 14.38 23.35 -17.43
N ASN A 85 14.53 23.97 -18.61
CA ASN A 85 13.50 24.85 -19.19
C ASN A 85 12.22 24.12 -19.61
N LEU A 86 12.23 22.78 -19.70
CA LEU A 86 11.05 21.97 -19.98
C LEU A 86 10.23 21.66 -18.72
N ILE A 87 10.77 21.95 -17.54
CA ILE A 87 10.11 21.64 -16.27
C ILE A 87 9.22 22.81 -15.87
N GLU A 88 7.94 22.53 -15.75
CA GLU A 88 6.97 23.47 -15.18
C GLU A 88 6.94 23.32 -13.66
N LYS A 89 7.30 24.39 -12.93
CA LYS A 89 7.35 24.37 -11.46
C LYS A 89 5.98 24.02 -10.85
N ASP A 90 4.91 24.59 -11.38
CA ASP A 90 3.55 24.35 -10.85
C ASP A 90 3.16 22.87 -11.00
N LEU A 91 3.50 22.26 -12.13
CA LEU A 91 3.29 20.83 -12.35
C LEU A 91 4.13 19.97 -11.40
N LEU A 92 5.40 20.35 -11.19
CA LEU A 92 6.28 19.68 -10.23
C LEU A 92 5.71 19.73 -8.80
N ASP A 93 5.29 20.91 -8.35
CA ASP A 93 4.68 21.10 -7.02
C ASP A 93 3.38 20.28 -6.88
N CYS A 94 2.57 20.20 -7.95
CA CYS A 94 1.38 19.35 -7.99
C CYS A 94 1.73 17.86 -7.90
N VAL A 95 2.76 17.39 -8.59
CA VAL A 95 3.21 16.00 -8.55
C VAL A 95 3.76 15.65 -7.16
N CYS A 96 4.58 16.51 -6.56
CA CYS A 96 5.09 16.33 -5.20
C CYS A 96 3.95 16.17 -4.19
N LYS A 97 2.99 17.11 -4.19
CA LYS A 97 1.80 17.05 -3.31
C LYS A 97 0.96 15.80 -3.55
N PHE A 98 0.81 15.38 -4.81
CA PHE A 98 0.08 14.16 -5.14
C PHE A 98 0.75 12.89 -4.58
N LEU A 99 2.08 12.89 -4.46
CA LEU A 99 2.87 11.75 -4.02
C LEU A 99 3.04 11.66 -2.49
N GLU A 100 2.80 12.75 -1.73
CA GLU A 100 2.87 12.75 -0.26
C GLU A 100 2.07 11.60 0.41
N PRO A 101 0.81 11.30 0.02
CA PRO A 101 0.06 10.21 0.63
C PRO A 101 0.70 8.83 0.39
N PHE A 102 1.42 8.67 -0.72
CA PHE A 102 2.13 7.44 -1.04
C PHE A 102 3.37 7.27 -0.17
N GLU A 103 4.12 8.34 0.06
CA GLU A 103 5.25 8.32 0.99
C GLU A 103 4.80 7.97 2.41
N GLU A 104 3.75 8.62 2.91
CA GLU A 104 3.22 8.35 4.25
C GLU A 104 2.87 6.87 4.42
N VAL A 105 2.24 6.26 3.40
CA VAL A 105 1.90 4.85 3.41
C VAL A 105 3.14 3.97 3.36
N ILE A 106 4.14 4.28 2.53
CA ILE A 106 5.40 3.52 2.47
C ILE A 106 6.08 3.54 3.85
N VAL A 107 6.24 4.72 4.46
CA VAL A 107 6.84 4.88 5.79
C VAL A 107 6.07 4.06 6.84
N ASN A 108 4.74 4.10 6.82
CA ASN A 108 3.91 3.34 7.76
C ASN A 108 3.99 1.83 7.58
N LEU A 109 4.20 1.35 6.35
CA LEU A 109 4.33 -0.07 6.02
C LEU A 109 5.74 -0.61 6.30
N SER A 110 6.76 0.22 6.18
CA SER A 110 8.16 -0.10 6.46
C SER A 110 8.56 0.07 7.94
N GLU A 111 7.63 0.41 8.84
CA GLU A 111 7.90 0.50 10.29
C GLU A 111 8.35 -0.88 10.85
N GLU A 112 9.59 -0.97 11.34
CA GLU A 112 10.16 -2.23 11.84
C GLU A 112 9.79 -2.51 13.32
N GLN A 113 9.51 -1.46 14.08
CA GLN A 113 9.32 -1.54 15.54
C GLN A 113 7.92 -1.99 15.95
N ARG A 114 6.96 -2.03 15.01
CA ARG A 114 5.57 -2.40 15.29
C ARG A 114 5.02 -3.30 14.18
N PRO A 115 4.07 -4.20 14.49
CA PRO A 115 3.43 -5.02 13.46
C PRO A 115 2.73 -4.14 12.43
N THR A 116 3.10 -4.22 11.15
CA THR A 116 2.49 -3.39 10.08
C THR A 116 1.46 -4.14 9.23
N LEU A 117 1.43 -5.48 9.30
CA LEU A 117 0.59 -6.32 8.43
C LEU A 117 -0.90 -5.96 8.48
N HIS A 118 -1.40 -5.60 9.66
CA HIS A 118 -2.79 -5.20 9.87
C HIS A 118 -3.15 -3.84 9.24
N LYS A 119 -2.15 -3.02 8.90
CA LYS A 119 -2.31 -1.70 8.26
C LYS A 119 -2.43 -1.78 6.74
N VAL A 120 -2.03 -2.90 6.10
CA VAL A 120 -1.96 -3.01 4.63
C VAL A 120 -3.30 -2.73 3.95
N ILE A 121 -4.39 -3.36 4.40
CA ILE A 121 -5.72 -3.14 3.80
C ILE A 121 -6.21 -1.71 4.03
N PRO A 122 -6.18 -1.16 5.26
CA PRO A 122 -6.55 0.23 5.50
C PRO A 122 -5.77 1.25 4.66
N LEU A 123 -4.43 1.12 4.62
CA LEU A 123 -3.59 2.08 3.91
C LEU A 123 -3.76 1.98 2.39
N ARG A 124 -3.98 0.78 1.85
CA ARG A 124 -4.36 0.62 0.44
C ARG A 124 -5.66 1.37 0.15
N GLN A 125 -6.66 1.29 1.02
CA GLN A 125 -7.91 2.01 0.83
C GLN A 125 -7.70 3.53 0.89
N THR A 126 -6.86 4.02 1.81
CA THR A 126 -6.47 5.44 1.85
C THR A 126 -5.90 5.90 0.51
N LEU A 127 -4.97 5.14 -0.08
CA LEU A 127 -4.39 5.48 -1.39
C LEU A 127 -5.42 5.48 -2.52
N ILE A 128 -6.34 4.52 -2.52
CA ILE A 128 -7.42 4.48 -3.50
C ILE A 128 -8.27 5.75 -3.37
N ASN A 129 -8.62 6.14 -2.15
CA ASN A 129 -9.41 7.34 -1.88
C ASN A 129 -8.66 8.61 -2.31
N SER A 130 -7.35 8.70 -2.09
CA SER A 130 -6.50 9.81 -2.55
C SER A 130 -6.39 9.91 -4.07
N CYS A 131 -6.74 8.85 -4.80
CA CYS A 131 -6.71 8.81 -6.26
C CYS A 131 -8.11 8.86 -6.90
N VAL A 132 -9.18 9.04 -6.11
CA VAL A 132 -10.51 9.27 -6.66
C VAL A 132 -10.51 10.63 -7.34
N VAL A 133 -10.88 10.66 -8.61
CA VAL A 133 -11.00 11.90 -9.37
C VAL A 133 -12.32 12.57 -9.00
N GLU A 134 -12.25 13.71 -8.31
CA GLU A 134 -13.44 14.50 -7.98
C GLU A 134 -13.74 15.54 -9.07
N ALA A 135 -14.95 16.11 -9.06
CA ALA A 135 -15.36 17.12 -10.02
C ALA A 135 -14.46 18.39 -9.98
N ASN A 136 -13.92 18.71 -8.80
CA ASN A 136 -12.99 19.82 -8.61
C ASN A 136 -11.61 19.53 -9.21
N ASP A 137 -11.17 18.26 -9.20
CA ASP A 137 -9.89 17.83 -9.78
C ASP A 137 -9.90 17.99 -11.30
N LEU A 138 -11.03 17.73 -11.96
CA LEU A 138 -11.18 17.91 -13.41
C LEU A 138 -10.96 19.36 -13.87
N ALA A 139 -11.14 20.33 -12.97
CA ALA A 139 -10.95 21.75 -13.27
C ALA A 139 -9.56 22.27 -12.90
N ASN A 140 -8.88 21.62 -11.93
CA ASN A 140 -7.66 22.14 -11.31
C ASN A 140 -6.41 21.27 -11.58
N ASP A 141 -6.58 19.98 -11.83
CA ASP A 141 -5.47 19.06 -12.09
C ASP A 141 -5.12 19.04 -13.58
N SER A 142 -3.83 18.86 -13.88
CA SER A 142 -3.40 18.58 -15.24
C SER A 142 -3.93 17.23 -15.72
N ASN A 143 -4.09 17.10 -17.04
CA ASN A 143 -4.56 15.85 -17.65
C ASN A 143 -3.61 14.68 -17.31
N GLY A 144 -2.31 14.96 -17.15
CA GLY A 144 -1.31 13.99 -16.69
C GLY A 144 -1.61 13.43 -15.29
N ILE A 145 -1.97 14.27 -14.32
CA ILE A 145 -2.28 13.84 -12.95
C ILE A 145 -3.58 13.00 -12.91
N ILE A 146 -4.60 13.40 -13.67
CA ILE A 146 -5.85 12.64 -13.76
C ILE A 146 -5.58 11.24 -14.33
N GLN A 147 -4.77 11.12 -15.39
CA GLN A 147 -4.37 9.84 -15.95
C GLN A 147 -3.56 9.00 -14.97
N LEU A 148 -2.65 9.63 -14.21
CA LEU A 148 -1.85 8.98 -13.19
C LEU A 148 -2.73 8.42 -12.05
N LYS A 149 -3.70 9.20 -11.56
CA LYS A 149 -4.71 8.78 -10.56
C LYS A 149 -5.46 7.53 -11.04
N VAL A 150 -6.01 7.55 -12.26
CA VAL A 150 -6.74 6.42 -12.84
C VAL A 150 -5.85 5.18 -13.01
N PHE A 151 -4.62 5.38 -13.51
CA PHE A 151 -3.66 4.28 -13.68
C PHE A 151 -3.33 3.62 -12.33
N LEU A 152 -3.06 4.42 -11.30
CA LEU A 152 -2.71 3.93 -9.97
C LEU A 152 -3.87 3.22 -9.31
N VAL A 153 -5.10 3.75 -9.33
CA VAL A 153 -6.29 3.03 -8.80
C VAL A 153 -6.42 1.64 -9.42
N ARG A 154 -6.25 1.53 -10.74
CA ARG A 154 -6.31 0.24 -11.43
C ARG A 154 -5.22 -0.72 -10.94
N ARG A 155 -3.98 -0.24 -10.77
CA ARG A 155 -2.85 -1.06 -10.28
C ARG A 155 -3.00 -1.45 -8.81
N LEU A 156 -3.41 -0.51 -7.96
CA LEU A 156 -3.71 -0.77 -6.54
C LEU A 156 -4.79 -1.84 -6.41
N ASN A 157 -5.80 -1.82 -7.30
CA ASN A 157 -6.88 -2.80 -7.27
C ASN A 157 -6.51 -4.18 -7.79
N ASN A 158 -5.81 -4.25 -8.92
CA ASN A 158 -5.60 -5.51 -9.64
C ASN A 158 -4.29 -6.20 -9.31
N ALA A 159 -3.25 -5.43 -9.01
CA ALA A 159 -1.91 -5.97 -8.89
C ALA A 159 -1.42 -6.05 -7.43
N TRP A 160 -2.05 -5.36 -6.45
CA TRP A 160 -1.64 -5.41 -5.04
C TRP A 160 -2.17 -6.69 -4.38
N PRO A 161 -1.33 -7.70 -4.15
CA PRO A 161 -1.80 -8.98 -3.63
C PRO A 161 -2.20 -8.84 -2.16
N ILE A 162 -3.47 -9.12 -1.85
CA ILE A 162 -3.99 -9.18 -0.49
C ILE A 162 -4.23 -10.65 -0.14
N SER A 163 -3.34 -11.21 0.69
CA SER A 163 -3.46 -12.57 1.21
C SER A 163 -4.36 -12.65 2.45
N ASP A 164 -4.70 -13.88 2.85
CA ASP A 164 -5.51 -14.16 4.04
C ASP A 164 -4.86 -13.67 5.33
N GLU A 165 -3.53 -13.65 5.41
CA GLU A 165 -2.80 -13.14 6.57
C GLU A 165 -3.04 -11.63 6.74
N HIS A 166 -3.08 -10.86 5.66
CA HIS A 166 -3.43 -9.43 5.71
C HIS A 166 -4.84 -9.24 6.25
N ARG A 167 -5.79 -10.01 5.72
CA ARG A 167 -7.21 -10.01 6.11
C ARG A 167 -7.41 -10.29 7.59
N LEU A 168 -6.78 -11.37 8.06
CA LEU A 168 -6.85 -11.80 9.46
C LEU A 168 -6.18 -10.77 10.37
N ALA A 169 -4.99 -10.30 10.02
CA ALA A 169 -4.29 -9.28 10.80
C ALA A 169 -5.12 -8.00 10.96
N THR A 170 -5.76 -7.53 9.89
CA THR A 170 -6.63 -6.34 9.93
C THR A 170 -7.86 -6.58 10.81
N ILE A 171 -8.59 -7.68 10.66
CA ILE A 171 -9.82 -7.94 11.45
C ILE A 171 -9.51 -8.16 12.94
N LEU A 172 -8.41 -8.85 13.25
CA LEU A 172 -8.03 -9.13 14.63
C LEU A 172 -7.57 -7.88 15.37
N HIS A 173 -7.21 -6.82 14.64
CA HIS A 173 -6.78 -5.56 15.25
C HIS A 173 -7.99 -4.76 15.80
N PRO A 174 -8.01 -4.40 17.10
CA PRO A 174 -9.17 -3.75 17.73
C PRO A 174 -9.61 -2.45 17.04
N LYS A 175 -8.65 -1.65 16.54
CA LYS A 175 -8.91 -0.38 15.83
C LYS A 175 -9.75 -0.57 14.56
N PHE A 176 -9.66 -1.74 13.94
CA PHE A 176 -10.28 -2.02 12.64
C PHE A 176 -11.46 -3.00 12.75
N LYS A 177 -11.94 -3.28 13.96
CA LYS A 177 -13.14 -4.11 14.15
C LYS A 177 -14.40 -3.50 13.52
N LYS A 178 -14.46 -2.17 13.48
CA LYS A 178 -15.52 -1.39 12.82
C LYS A 178 -15.14 -0.93 11.40
N PHE A 179 -14.11 -1.50 10.79
CA PHE A 179 -13.62 -1.01 9.50
C PHE A 179 -14.72 -1.12 8.42
N GLU A 180 -15.31 0.02 8.06
CA GLU A 180 -16.35 0.18 7.03
C GLU A 180 -15.75 0.50 5.66
N CYS A 181 -14.45 0.82 5.61
CA CYS A 181 -13.76 1.32 4.43
C CYS A 181 -13.69 0.31 3.26
N SER A 182 -13.95 -0.98 3.50
CA SER A 182 -14.13 -1.96 2.43
C SER A 182 -15.06 -3.10 2.87
N PRO A 183 -16.38 -3.00 2.57
CA PRO A 183 -17.38 -4.00 2.97
C PRO A 183 -17.04 -5.39 2.41
N ASP A 184 -16.57 -5.43 1.15
CA ASP A 184 -16.20 -6.65 0.45
C ASP A 184 -15.03 -7.36 1.13
N GLU A 185 -14.01 -6.61 1.53
CA GLU A 185 -12.82 -7.16 2.17
C GLU A 185 -13.13 -7.65 3.59
N LYS A 186 -14.05 -6.99 4.31
CA LYS A 186 -14.54 -7.43 5.62
C LYS A 186 -15.29 -8.77 5.51
N GLY A 187 -16.19 -8.91 4.54
CA GLY A 187 -16.92 -10.16 4.31
C GLY A 187 -15.99 -11.34 4.01
N LYS A 188 -15.03 -11.14 3.09
CA LYS A 188 -14.00 -12.14 2.77
C LYS A 188 -13.19 -12.53 4.02
N SER A 189 -12.77 -11.55 4.80
CA SER A 189 -11.94 -11.77 5.99
C SER A 189 -12.70 -12.56 7.08
N ILE A 190 -14.01 -12.31 7.26
CA ILE A 190 -14.86 -13.11 8.16
C ILE A 190 -14.99 -14.56 7.67
N ASN A 191 -15.14 -14.77 6.36
CA ASN A 191 -15.25 -16.12 5.79
C ASN A 191 -13.95 -16.91 5.95
N VAL A 192 -12.79 -16.27 5.74
CA VAL A 192 -11.48 -16.86 6.01
C VAL A 192 -11.39 -17.27 7.48
N LEU A 193 -11.75 -16.37 8.41
CA LEU A 193 -11.72 -16.65 9.84
C LEU A 193 -12.62 -17.85 10.22
N LYS A 194 -13.86 -17.89 9.70
CA LYS A 194 -14.79 -19.02 9.89
C LYS A 194 -14.19 -20.33 9.37
N SER A 195 -13.59 -20.32 8.19
CA SER A 195 -12.97 -21.51 7.59
C SER A 195 -11.82 -22.04 8.45
N GLN A 196 -11.02 -21.15 9.03
CA GLN A 196 -9.90 -21.53 9.91
C GLN A 196 -10.40 -22.12 11.23
N PHE A 197 -11.47 -21.56 11.82
CA PHE A 197 -12.10 -22.15 13.01
C PHE A 197 -12.71 -23.52 12.73
N GLN A 198 -13.39 -23.72 11.60
CA GLN A 198 -13.97 -25.01 11.21
C GLN A 198 -12.89 -26.08 10.99
N LYS A 199 -11.79 -25.73 10.31
CA LYS A 199 -10.62 -26.61 10.15
C LYS A 199 -10.01 -27.01 11.50
N HIS A 200 -10.10 -26.17 12.52
CA HIS A 200 -9.60 -26.50 13.86
C HIS A 200 -10.57 -27.34 14.68
N GLN A 201 -11.89 -27.20 14.50
CA GLN A 201 -12.87 -28.07 15.16
C GLN A 201 -12.79 -29.52 14.67
N THR A 202 -12.47 -29.74 13.39
CA THR A 202 -12.25 -31.10 12.84
C THR A 202 -10.95 -31.74 13.32
N ILE A 203 -9.90 -30.97 13.62
CA ILE A 203 -8.62 -31.49 14.14
C ILE A 203 -8.72 -31.87 15.62
N ILE A 204 -9.58 -31.20 16.40
CA ILE A 204 -9.80 -31.50 17.83
C ILE A 204 -10.76 -32.69 18.03
N SER A 205 -11.32 -33.24 16.96
CA SER A 205 -12.14 -34.46 17.01
C SER A 205 -11.43 -35.68 16.39
N PRO A 206 -10.35 -36.22 16.98
CA PRO A 206 -10.09 -37.65 16.85
C PRO A 206 -11.02 -38.38 17.84
N SER A 207 -11.82 -39.29 17.29
CA SER A 207 -12.68 -40.26 17.98
C SER A 207 -12.26 -40.61 19.42
N CYS A 208 -12.88 -39.97 20.41
CA CYS A 208 -13.02 -40.57 21.73
C CYS A 208 -14.18 -41.56 21.65
N THR A 209 -13.85 -42.83 21.50
CA THR A 209 -14.75 -43.93 21.84
C THR A 209 -15.25 -43.70 23.26
N ASN A 210 -16.58 -43.57 23.39
CA ASN A 210 -17.28 -43.44 24.65
C ASN A 210 -16.90 -44.58 25.60
N SER A 211 -16.28 -44.25 26.73
CA SER A 211 -16.50 -44.97 27.97
C SER A 211 -16.96 -43.96 29.03
N LEU A 212 -18.27 -43.93 29.22
CA LEU A 212 -18.93 -43.30 30.35
C LEU A 212 -18.37 -43.88 31.64
N VAL A 213 -17.55 -43.12 32.35
CA VAL A 213 -17.38 -43.28 33.80
C VAL A 213 -17.88 -42.01 34.45
N SER A 214 -19.11 -42.12 34.97
CA SER A 214 -19.70 -41.21 35.91
C SER A 214 -18.74 -40.98 37.08
N ASN A 215 -18.31 -39.74 37.31
CA ASN A 215 -17.97 -39.33 38.66
C ASN A 215 -18.30 -37.87 38.94
N ARG A 216 -18.76 -37.66 40.17
CA ARG A 216 -19.42 -36.48 40.71
C ARG A 216 -18.42 -35.34 40.96
N GLY A 217 -18.88 -34.10 40.74
CA GLY A 217 -18.39 -32.88 41.39
C GLY A 217 -17.12 -32.26 40.80
N GLY A 218 -17.19 -30.96 40.45
CA GLY A 218 -16.00 -30.14 40.20
C GLY A 218 -16.16 -29.09 39.11
N THR A 219 -16.45 -27.86 39.54
CA THR A 219 -16.01 -26.55 39.01
C THR A 219 -15.57 -26.43 37.55
N LEU A 220 -16.26 -25.58 36.78
CA LEU A 220 -15.81 -25.04 35.49
C LEU A 220 -14.50 -24.25 35.66
N THR A 221 -13.37 -24.85 35.33
CA THR A 221 -12.07 -24.17 35.30
C THR A 221 -11.87 -23.51 33.94
N LEU A 222 -11.96 -22.18 33.92
CA LEU A 222 -11.53 -21.32 32.82
C LEU A 222 -9.99 -21.37 32.77
N PHE A 223 -9.40 -21.93 31.71
CA PHE A 223 -7.95 -21.96 31.54
C PHE A 223 -7.41 -20.55 31.25
N CYS A 224 -6.93 -19.87 32.28
CA CYS A 224 -5.97 -18.78 32.17
C CYS A 224 -4.58 -19.35 31.84
N PHE A 225 -3.96 -18.87 30.77
CA PHE A 225 -2.55 -19.13 30.45
C PHE A 225 -1.66 -18.51 31.53
N ASN A 226 -0.92 -19.35 32.27
CA ASN A 226 0.25 -18.92 33.03
C ASN A 226 1.44 -18.80 32.08
N LYS A 227 2.11 -17.64 32.11
CA LYS A 227 3.48 -17.47 31.60
C LYS A 227 4.47 -17.97 32.67
N VAL A 228 5.42 -18.77 32.22
CA VAL A 228 6.80 -18.81 32.78
C VAL A 228 7.60 -17.76 32.02
#